data_AF-A0A959CZJ7-F1
#
_entry.id   AF-A0A959CZJ7-F1
#
_cell.length_a   1.000
_cell.length_b   1.000
_cell.length_c   1.000
_cell.angle_alpha   90.00
_cell.angle_beta   90.00
_cell.angle_gamma   90.00
#
_symmetry.space_group_name_H-M   'P 1'
#
loop_
_entity.id
_entity.type
_entity.pdbx_description
1 polymer ?
#
loop_
_entity_poly.entity_id
_entity_poly.type
_entity_poly.pdbx_seq_one_letter_code
_entity_poly.pdbx_strand_id
1 'polypeptide(L)'
;MIECKFHSGQERKCDVKSPLYIHSRFKDIERAWLRKPGHGQKFHQGWLVTNTRFTTDAMQYGACAGLNLVSWNHPRKDNLKERISRLGLYPLTCLATLTKKEKQSLLDKGIVLCKELCRNEQWLKEMGLPPSRIGKVLEEASSICKSTIQQ
;
A
#
# COMPACT_ATOMS: atom_id res chain seq x y z
N MET A 1 1.94 12.14 -9.29
CA MET A 1 1.74 10.76 -9.81
C MET A 1 2.34 9.80 -8.81
N ILE A 2 1.61 8.75 -8.42
CA ILE A 2 2.13 7.72 -7.52
C ILE A 2 2.00 6.39 -8.24
N GLU A 3 3.09 5.64 -8.34
CA GLU A 3 3.14 4.31 -8.96
C GLU A 3 3.54 3.27 -7.91
N CYS A 4 2.78 2.17 -7.86
CA CYS A 4 3.00 1.07 -6.93
C CYS A 4 3.65 -0.11 -7.66
N LYS A 5 4.88 -0.46 -7.28
CA LYS A 5 5.57 -1.66 -7.79
C LYS A 5 5.54 -2.76 -6.74
N PHE A 6 4.60 -3.68 -6.87
CA PHE A 6 4.50 -4.84 -5.99
C PHE A 6 5.41 -6.00 -6.44
N HIS A 7 5.98 -6.71 -5.47
CA HIS A 7 6.68 -7.97 -5.67
C HIS A 7 6.13 -9.03 -4.71
N SER A 8 5.91 -10.25 -5.20
CA SER A 8 5.41 -11.37 -4.38
C SER A 8 6.48 -11.93 -3.43
N GLY A 9 7.76 -11.85 -3.78
CA GLY A 9 8.87 -12.33 -2.96
C GLY A 9 9.62 -11.19 -2.26
N GLN A 10 9.86 -11.33 -0.96
CA GLN A 10 10.54 -10.31 -0.14
C GLN A 10 12.02 -10.12 -0.52
N GLU A 11 12.66 -11.17 -1.05
CA GLU A 11 14.06 -11.13 -1.52
C GLU A 11 14.25 -10.22 -2.73
N ARG A 12 13.17 -9.98 -3.48
CA ARG A 12 13.24 -9.21 -4.72
C ARG A 12 13.30 -7.73 -4.41
N LYS A 13 14.43 -7.11 -4.75
CA LYS A 13 14.60 -5.66 -4.68
C LYS A 13 14.06 -4.99 -5.93
N CYS A 14 13.51 -3.81 -5.76
CA CYS A 14 13.18 -2.90 -6.84
C CYS A 14 14.48 -2.24 -7.33
N ASP A 15 14.92 -2.64 -8.53
CA ASP A 15 16.17 -2.19 -9.15
C ASP A 15 16.01 -0.83 -9.84
N VAL A 16 17.12 -0.26 -10.33
CA VAL A 16 17.18 1.07 -10.94
C VAL A 16 16.28 1.22 -12.19
N LYS A 17 15.91 0.13 -12.85
CA LYS A 17 15.04 0.16 -14.04
C LYS A 17 13.65 0.69 -13.70
N SER A 18 13.16 0.39 -12.51
CA SER A 18 11.84 0.80 -12.06
C SER A 18 11.71 2.33 -11.89
N PRO A 19 12.56 3.03 -11.11
CA PRO A 19 12.50 4.48 -11.03
C PRO A 19 12.88 5.17 -12.35
N LEU A 20 13.77 4.61 -13.19
CA LEU A 20 14.03 5.12 -14.55
C LEU A 20 12.73 5.17 -15.39
N TYR A 21 12.02 4.04 -15.43
CA TYR A 21 10.75 3.93 -16.16
C TYR A 21 9.67 4.89 -15.61
N ILE A 22 9.52 4.93 -14.29
CA ILE A 22 8.50 5.78 -13.64
C ILE A 22 8.82 7.27 -13.80
N HIS A 23 10.10 7.65 -13.73
CA HIS A 23 10.52 9.02 -13.97
C HIS A 23 10.19 9.46 -15.40
N SER A 24 10.46 8.61 -16.41
CA SER A 24 10.11 8.89 -17.80
C SER A 24 8.61 9.12 -17.98
N ARG A 25 7.76 8.23 -17.42
CA ARG A 25 6.29 8.38 -17.48
C ARG A 25 5.81 9.64 -16.75
N PHE A 26 6.39 9.93 -15.58
CA PHE A 26 6.05 11.13 -14.83
C PHE A 26 6.35 12.38 -15.66
N LYS A 27 7.53 12.46 -16.29
CA LYS A 27 7.92 13.62 -17.12
C LYS A 27 7.03 13.81 -18.34
N ASP A 28 6.59 12.72 -18.96
CA ASP A 28 5.65 12.81 -20.08
C ASP A 28 4.30 13.40 -19.64
N ILE A 29 3.74 12.89 -18.54
CA ILE A 29 2.48 13.38 -17.97
C ILE A 29 2.61 14.81 -17.43
N GLU A 30 3.73 15.14 -16.79
CA GLU A 30 4.02 16.48 -16.26
C GLU A 30 4.00 17.53 -17.38
N ARG A 31 4.62 17.24 -18.53
CA ARG A 31 4.58 18.13 -19.70
C ARG A 31 3.16 18.39 -20.19
N ALA A 32 2.31 17.37 -20.20
CA ALA A 32 0.91 17.51 -20.57
C ALA A 32 0.13 18.32 -19.51
N TRP A 33 0.39 18.11 -18.22
CA TRP A 33 -0.23 18.87 -17.13
C TRP A 33 0.12 20.33 -17.16
N LEU A 34 1.39 20.70 -17.36
CA LEU A 34 1.83 22.09 -17.39
C LEU A 34 1.16 22.92 -18.50
N ARG A 35 0.65 22.27 -19.56
CA ARG A 35 -0.12 22.92 -20.63
C ARG A 35 -1.60 23.14 -20.28
N LYS A 36 -2.10 22.53 -19.20
CA LYS A 36 -3.49 22.68 -18.77
C LYS A 36 -3.68 23.96 -17.95
N PRO A 37 -4.79 24.71 -18.13
CA PRO A 37 -5.12 25.84 -17.28
C PRO A 37 -5.11 25.47 -15.79
N GLY A 38 -4.54 26.33 -14.96
CA GLY A 38 -4.45 26.13 -13.51
C GLY A 38 -3.37 25.15 -13.04
N HIS A 39 -2.52 24.62 -13.93
CA HIS A 39 -1.40 23.74 -13.56
C HIS A 39 -0.03 24.43 -13.53
N GLY A 40 0.14 25.59 -14.17
CA GLY A 40 1.43 26.29 -14.23
C GLY A 40 2.01 26.70 -12.86
N GLN A 41 1.18 26.82 -11.83
CA GLN A 41 1.59 27.12 -10.45
C GLN A 41 1.45 25.91 -9.51
N LYS A 42 1.02 24.75 -10.01
CA LYS A 42 0.84 23.55 -9.18
C LYS A 42 2.16 22.81 -9.06
N PHE A 43 2.43 22.29 -7.87
CA PHE A 43 3.50 21.36 -7.66
C PHE A 43 3.14 19.96 -8.21
N HIS A 44 4.03 19.40 -9.03
CA HIS A 44 3.90 18.05 -9.57
C HIS A 44 5.06 17.19 -9.08
N GLN A 45 4.75 16.00 -8.58
CA GLN A 45 5.78 15.07 -8.11
C GLN A 45 5.46 13.63 -8.46
N GLY A 46 6.49 12.89 -8.85
CA GLY A 46 6.48 11.45 -9.03
C GLY A 46 6.82 10.72 -7.73
N TRP A 47 6.09 9.65 -7.43
CA TRP A 47 6.36 8.76 -6.32
C TRP A 47 6.46 7.32 -6.84
N LEU A 48 7.37 6.56 -6.25
CA LEU A 48 7.46 5.11 -6.41
C LEU A 48 7.32 4.45 -5.05
N VAL A 49 6.29 3.63 -4.92
CA VAL A 49 5.99 2.86 -3.70
C VAL A 49 6.19 1.38 -3.97
N THR A 50 6.88 0.66 -3.10
CA THR A 50 7.04 -0.80 -3.19
C THR A 50 6.86 -1.49 -1.84
N ASN A 51 6.35 -2.73 -1.86
CA ASN A 51 6.22 -3.55 -0.66
C ASN A 51 7.52 -4.29 -0.28
N THR A 52 8.58 -4.18 -1.08
CA THR A 52 9.90 -4.75 -0.76
C THR A 52 10.91 -3.63 -0.48
N ARG A 53 12.15 -3.74 -0.97
CA ARG A 53 13.25 -2.79 -0.73
C ARG A 53 13.81 -2.28 -2.06
N PHE A 54 14.37 -1.08 -2.06
CA PHE A 54 15.11 -0.57 -3.20
C PHE A 54 16.57 -1.04 -3.18
N THR A 55 17.16 -1.18 -4.36
CA THR A 55 18.63 -1.24 -4.51
C THR A 55 19.25 0.14 -4.24
N THR A 56 20.55 0.19 -3.95
CA THR A 56 21.28 1.46 -3.75
C THR A 56 21.17 2.36 -4.99
N ASP A 57 21.37 1.79 -6.18
CA ASP A 57 21.26 2.52 -7.44
C ASP A 57 19.85 3.09 -7.66
N ALA A 58 18.81 2.33 -7.32
CA ALA A 58 17.43 2.82 -7.40
C ALA A 58 17.18 3.99 -6.44
N MET A 59 17.72 3.94 -5.22
CA MET A 59 17.61 5.03 -4.25
C MET A 59 18.37 6.26 -4.73
N GLN A 60 19.61 6.09 -5.19
CA GLN A 60 20.44 7.19 -5.67
C GLN A 60 19.81 7.86 -6.89
N TYR A 61 19.42 7.08 -7.89
CA TYR A 61 18.75 7.62 -9.07
C TYR A 61 17.45 8.33 -8.71
N GLY A 62 16.58 7.70 -7.93
CA GLY A 62 15.28 8.29 -7.57
C GLY A 62 15.42 9.61 -6.80
N ALA A 63 16.37 9.68 -5.87
CA ALA A 63 16.70 10.93 -5.18
C ALA A 63 17.20 12.01 -6.15
N CYS A 64 18.14 11.68 -7.03
CA CYS A 64 18.65 12.62 -8.05
C CYS A 64 17.56 13.08 -9.03
N ALA A 65 16.62 12.19 -9.37
CA ALA A 65 15.51 12.48 -10.27
C ALA A 65 14.35 13.25 -9.59
N GLY A 66 14.41 13.50 -8.28
CA GLY A 66 13.33 14.14 -7.52
C GLY A 66 12.09 13.26 -7.32
N LEU A 67 12.23 11.94 -7.42
CA LEU A 67 11.18 10.99 -7.09
C LEU A 67 11.10 10.76 -5.59
N ASN A 68 9.90 10.74 -5.04
CA ASN A 68 9.67 10.27 -3.67
C ASN A 68 9.63 8.75 -3.65
N LEU A 69 10.55 8.14 -2.92
CA LEU A 69 10.67 6.69 -2.81
C LEU A 69 10.12 6.22 -1.46
N VAL A 70 9.19 5.27 -1.50
CA VAL A 70 8.66 4.62 -0.30
C VAL A 70 8.76 3.11 -0.46
N SER A 71 9.37 2.44 0.50
CA SER A 71 9.51 0.98 0.52
C SER A 71 9.17 0.43 1.90
N TRP A 72 9.26 -0.88 2.05
CA TRP A 72 9.12 -1.55 3.35
C TRP A 72 10.04 -0.98 4.43
N ASN A 73 11.23 -0.49 4.05
CA ASN A 73 12.26 0.00 4.98
C ASN A 73 12.88 1.36 4.60
N HIS A 74 12.30 2.06 3.62
CA HIS A 74 12.75 3.38 3.17
C HIS A 74 11.57 4.35 3.07
N PRO A 75 11.72 5.64 3.46
CA PRO A 75 12.88 6.23 4.13
C PRO A 75 13.15 5.61 5.51
N ARG A 76 14.32 5.87 6.11
CA ARG A 76 14.73 5.22 7.38
C ARG A 76 13.70 5.41 8.50
N LYS A 77 13.03 6.56 8.52
CA LYS A 77 11.86 6.86 9.36
C LYS A 77 10.66 7.08 8.45
N ASP A 78 9.46 6.72 8.91
CA ASP A 78 8.20 6.87 8.16
C ASP A 78 8.20 6.09 6.82
N ASN A 79 8.85 4.91 6.83
CA ASN A 79 8.73 3.89 5.77
C ASN A 79 7.33 3.27 5.74
N LEU A 80 7.05 2.46 4.72
CA LEU A 80 5.75 1.81 4.55
C LEU A 80 5.36 0.94 5.75
N LYS A 81 6.30 0.18 6.32
CA LYS A 81 6.05 -0.66 7.50
C LYS A 81 5.62 0.19 8.70
N GLU A 82 6.37 1.23 9.02
CA GLU A 82 6.05 2.13 10.14
C GLU A 82 4.71 2.84 9.95
N ARG A 83 4.39 3.29 8.72
CA ARG A 83 3.10 3.88 8.40
C ARG A 83 1.94 2.90 8.62
N ILE A 84 2.09 1.66 8.14
CA ILE A 84 1.08 0.61 8.31
C ILE A 84 0.84 0.34 9.79
N SER A 85 1.93 0.10 10.52
CA SER A 85 1.87 -0.20 11.95
C SER A 85 1.25 0.95 12.75
N ARG A 86 1.82 2.16 12.64
CA ARG A 86 1.37 3.34 13.39
C ARG A 86 -0.10 3.70 13.17
N LEU A 87 -0.63 3.46 11.96
CA LEU A 87 -1.99 3.83 11.58
C LEU A 87 -2.98 2.65 11.58
N GLY A 88 -2.51 1.45 11.97
CA GLY A 88 -3.29 0.21 11.91
C GLY A 88 -3.82 -0.12 10.53
N LEU A 89 -3.07 0.18 9.46
CA LEU A 89 -3.48 -0.01 8.06
C LEU A 89 -3.16 -1.42 7.53
N TYR A 90 -3.47 -2.43 8.34
CA TYR A 90 -3.23 -3.81 7.95
C TYR A 90 -4.26 -4.24 6.88
N PRO A 91 -3.81 -4.80 5.75
CA PRO A 91 -4.71 -5.20 4.68
C PRO A 91 -5.43 -6.51 5.03
N LEU A 92 -6.70 -6.64 4.67
CA LEU A 92 -7.48 -7.87 4.90
C LEU A 92 -6.89 -9.12 4.23
N THR A 93 -5.98 -8.94 3.26
CA THR A 93 -5.30 -10.03 2.59
C THR A 93 -4.39 -10.83 3.53
N CYS A 94 -4.00 -10.27 4.67
CA CYS A 94 -3.22 -10.99 5.69
C CYS A 94 -4.06 -11.96 6.55
N LEU A 95 -5.39 -11.84 6.56
CA LEU A 95 -6.26 -12.67 7.38
C LEU A 95 -6.29 -14.12 6.87
N ALA A 96 -5.86 -15.08 7.68
CA ALA A 96 -5.88 -16.50 7.34
C ALA A 96 -7.29 -17.09 7.46
N THR A 97 -8.16 -16.49 8.29
CA THR A 97 -9.55 -16.94 8.50
C THR A 97 -10.47 -16.71 7.31
N LEU A 98 -10.07 -15.86 6.36
CA LEU A 98 -10.76 -15.60 5.10
C LEU A 98 -10.13 -16.38 3.93
N THR A 99 -10.99 -17.03 3.15
CA THR A 99 -10.61 -17.65 1.89
C THR A 99 -10.24 -16.60 0.84
N LYS A 100 -9.55 -17.02 -0.23
CA LYS A 100 -9.22 -16.13 -1.35
C LYS A 100 -10.46 -15.50 -1.99
N LYS A 101 -11.56 -16.25 -2.12
CA LYS A 101 -12.82 -15.77 -2.69
C LYS A 101 -13.49 -14.74 -1.77
N GLU A 102 -13.49 -15.00 -0.46
CA GLU A 102 -14.03 -14.07 0.54
C GLU A 102 -13.23 -12.76 0.56
N LYS A 103 -11.89 -12.84 0.52
CA LYS A 103 -11.01 -11.66 0.39
C LYS A 103 -11.34 -10.86 -0.87
N GLN A 104 -11.45 -11.54 -2.01
CA GLN A 104 -11.76 -10.87 -3.28
C GLN A 104 -13.12 -10.15 -3.23
N SER A 105 -14.15 -10.81 -2.68
CA SER A 105 -15.48 -10.20 -2.54
C SER A 105 -15.48 -8.92 -1.69
N LEU A 106 -14.64 -8.85 -0.65
CA LEU A 106 -14.49 -7.64 0.17
C LEU A 106 -13.73 -6.55 -0.58
N LEU A 107 -12.65 -6.92 -1.29
CA LEU A 107 -11.87 -5.99 -2.11
C LEU A 107 -12.71 -5.39 -3.24
N ASP A 108 -13.59 -6.19 -3.88
CA ASP A 108 -14.49 -5.74 -4.93
C ASP A 108 -15.53 -4.72 -4.41
N LYS A 109 -15.86 -4.77 -3.12
CA LYS A 109 -16.68 -3.78 -2.40
C LYS A 109 -15.88 -2.57 -1.91
N GLY A 110 -14.57 -2.49 -2.21
CA GLY A 110 -13.69 -1.41 -1.76
C GLY A 110 -13.25 -1.52 -0.30
N ILE A 111 -13.53 -2.63 0.38
CA ILE A 111 -13.09 -2.89 1.75
C ILE A 111 -11.68 -3.45 1.69
N VAL A 112 -10.70 -2.79 2.31
CA VAL A 112 -9.28 -3.15 2.15
C VAL A 112 -8.60 -3.47 3.47
N LEU A 113 -9.04 -2.87 4.58
CA LEU A 113 -8.33 -2.91 5.85
C LEU A 113 -9.02 -3.78 6.90
N CYS A 114 -8.23 -4.44 7.75
CA CYS A 114 -8.73 -5.21 8.89
C CYS A 114 -9.57 -4.36 9.85
N LYS A 115 -9.16 -3.11 10.10
CA LYS A 115 -9.89 -2.20 11.00
C LYS A 115 -11.27 -1.81 10.47
N GLU A 116 -11.50 -1.90 9.17
CA GLU A 116 -12.82 -1.66 8.58
C GLU A 116 -13.75 -2.83 8.91
N LEU A 117 -13.25 -4.07 8.79
CA LEU A 117 -14.00 -5.27 9.18
C LEU A 117 -14.36 -5.26 10.68
N CYS A 118 -13.45 -4.82 11.54
CA CYS A 118 -13.72 -4.68 12.98
C CYS A 118 -14.84 -3.66 13.29
N ARG A 119 -15.05 -2.67 12.41
CA ARG A 119 -16.10 -1.64 12.60
C ARG A 119 -17.44 -2.06 12.01
N ASN A 120 -17.43 -2.96 11.03
CA ASN A 120 -18.64 -3.37 10.35
C ASN A 120 -18.62 -4.87 9.98
N GLU A 121 -19.09 -5.69 10.92
CA GLU A 121 -19.26 -7.14 10.70
C GLU A 121 -20.39 -7.49 9.73
N GLN A 122 -21.25 -6.52 9.37
CA GLN A 122 -22.38 -6.76 8.46
C GLN A 122 -21.90 -7.26 7.10
N TRP A 123 -20.73 -6.84 6.64
CA TRP A 123 -20.14 -7.32 5.39
C TRP A 123 -19.89 -8.83 5.42
N LEU A 124 -19.49 -9.38 6.57
CA LEU A 124 -19.28 -10.82 6.75
C LEU A 124 -20.62 -11.56 6.83
N LYS A 125 -21.64 -10.95 7.44
CA LYS A 125 -23.01 -11.49 7.50
C LYS A 125 -23.66 -11.54 6.11
N GLU A 126 -23.54 -10.47 5.32
CA GLU A 126 -24.05 -10.38 3.95
C GLU A 126 -23.41 -11.42 3.01
N MET A 127 -22.16 -11.81 3.30
CA MET A 127 -21.47 -12.88 2.58
C MET A 127 -21.94 -14.28 2.98
N GLY A 128 -22.80 -14.40 3.99
CA GLY A 128 -23.33 -15.67 4.48
C GLY A 128 -22.36 -16.45 5.37
N LEU A 129 -21.40 -15.79 6.02
CA LEU A 129 -20.51 -16.48 6.96
C LEU A 129 -21.28 -16.87 8.23
N PRO A 130 -21.05 -18.09 8.77
CA PRO A 130 -21.68 -18.49 10.02
C PRO A 130 -21.15 -17.65 11.21
N PRO A 131 -21.97 -17.38 12.24
CA PRO A 131 -21.57 -16.53 13.38
C PRO A 131 -20.26 -16.95 14.04
N SER A 132 -20.00 -18.26 14.14
CA SER A 132 -18.77 -18.80 14.69
C SER A 132 -17.52 -18.43 13.87
N ARG A 133 -17.62 -18.37 12.54
CA ARG A 133 -16.52 -17.90 11.68
C ARG A 133 -16.38 -16.39 11.72
N ILE A 134 -17.49 -15.65 11.79
CA ILE A 134 -17.45 -14.19 11.94
C ILE A 134 -16.64 -13.81 13.19
N GLY A 135 -16.93 -14.46 14.33
CA GLY A 135 -16.16 -14.25 15.56
C GLY A 135 -14.66 -14.47 15.37
N LYS A 136 -14.27 -15.58 14.72
CA LYS A 136 -12.85 -15.89 14.44
C LYS A 136 -12.17 -14.84 13.55
N VAL A 137 -12.86 -14.37 12.50
CA VAL A 137 -12.33 -13.33 11.59
C VAL A 137 -12.11 -12.02 12.35
N LEU A 138 -13.08 -11.60 13.15
CA LEU A 138 -13.00 -10.35 13.92
C LEU A 138 -11.94 -10.42 15.03
N GLU A 139 -11.77 -11.58 15.65
CA GLU A 139 -10.71 -11.82 16.64
C GLU A 139 -9.33 -11.72 16.00
N GLU A 140 -9.10 -12.41 14.86
CA GLU A 140 -7.85 -12.31 14.10
C GLU A 140 -7.57 -10.86 13.66
N ALA A 141 -8.55 -10.19 13.05
CA ALA A 141 -8.43 -8.81 12.59
C ALA A 141 -8.10 -7.86 13.74
N SER A 142 -8.76 -8.02 14.89
CA SER A 142 -8.53 -7.20 16.07
C SER A 142 -7.16 -7.44 16.69
N SER A 143 -6.69 -8.69 16.73
CA SER A 143 -5.35 -9.04 17.23
C SER A 143 -4.25 -8.35 16.42
N ILE A 144 -4.37 -8.39 15.09
CA ILE A 144 -3.42 -7.73 14.18
C ILE A 144 -3.44 -6.21 14.40
N CYS A 145 -4.61 -5.60 14.56
CA CYS A 145 -4.71 -4.16 14.80
C CYS A 145 -4.22 -3.73 16.20
N LYS A 146 -4.38 -4.57 17.23
CA LYS A 146 -4.02 -4.26 18.63
C LYS A 146 -2.55 -4.48 18.95
N SER A 147 -1.89 -5.43 18.28
CA SER A 147 -0.48 -5.79 18.49
C SER A 147 0.54 -4.66 18.26
N THR A 148 0.07 -3.45 17.96
CA THR A 148 0.89 -2.30 17.56
C THR A 148 0.79 -1.10 18.51
N ILE A 149 0.00 -1.19 19.59
CA ILE A 149 -0.08 -0.13 20.63
C ILE A 149 0.97 -0.32 21.74
N GLN A 150 1.70 -1.45 21.74
CA GLN A 150 2.82 -1.69 22.67
C GLN A 150 4.16 -1.68 21.92
N GLN A 151 4.75 -0.49 21.78
CA GLN A 151 6.20 -0.24 21.73
C GLN A 151 6.49 1.26 21.81
#